data_AF-A0A0E3P0L8-F1
#
_entry.id   AF-A0A0E3P0L8-F1
#
_cell.length_a   1.000
_cell.length_b   1.000
_cell.length_c   1.000
_cell.angle_alpha   90.00
_cell.angle_beta   90.00
_cell.angle_gamma   90.00
#
_symmetry.space_group_name_H-M   'P 1'
#
loop_
_entity.id
_entity.type
_entity.pdbx_description
1 polymer ?
#
loop_
_entity_poly.entity_id
_entity_poly.type
_entity_poly.pdbx_seq_one_letter_code
_entity_poly.pdbx_strand_id
1 'polypeptide(L)'
;MVKRMIVKIDEEKCTGCGKCVSPCAEGAIQVINGKAKVVSEELCDGMGFCIGVCPEGAITIEERHTVEFNREKAEAQPRQTDVSIRCFSCGAGEDTHYLMPLRHKMESLWVCTRCLPQLIHG
;
A
#
# COMPACT_ATOMS: atom_id res chain seq x y z
N MET A 1 -0.61 18.06 18.83
CA MET A 1 -0.07 16.69 18.65
C MET A 1 -0.95 15.73 19.42
N VAL A 2 -1.19 14.53 18.87
CA VAL A 2 -2.04 13.46 19.41
C VAL A 2 -1.27 12.15 19.44
N LYS A 3 -1.64 11.21 20.32
CA LYS A 3 -1.06 9.87 20.38
C LYS A 3 -1.87 8.94 19.46
N ARG A 4 -1.24 8.34 18.46
CA ARG A 4 -1.89 7.43 17.50
C ARG A 4 -0.92 6.45 16.87
N MET A 5 -1.48 5.47 16.16
CA MET A 5 -0.74 4.51 15.35
C MET A 5 -0.26 5.17 14.05
N ILE A 6 1.02 4.97 13.71
CA ILE A 6 1.63 5.49 12.48
C ILE A 6 2.60 4.49 11.90
N VAL A 7 2.76 4.52 10.58
CA VAL A 7 3.72 3.68 9.87
C VAL A 7 5.16 4.11 10.19
N LYS A 8 6.02 3.13 10.48
CA LYS A 8 7.47 3.27 10.61
C LYS A 8 8.17 2.48 9.52
N ILE A 9 9.19 3.06 8.92
CA ILE A 9 10.02 2.41 7.90
C ILE A 9 11.44 2.26 8.44
N ASP A 10 11.93 1.03 8.44
CA ASP A 10 13.32 0.68 8.73
C ASP A 10 14.17 0.92 7.47
N GLU A 11 14.98 1.98 7.50
CA GLU A 11 15.82 2.36 6.35
C GLU A 11 16.95 1.37 6.09
N GLU A 12 17.38 0.58 7.09
CA GLU A 12 18.44 -0.42 6.91
C GLU A 12 17.94 -1.60 6.08
N LYS A 13 16.69 -2.03 6.31
CA LYS A 13 16.04 -3.10 5.53
C LYS A 13 15.46 -2.63 4.21
N CYS A 14 15.09 -1.36 4.10
CA CYS A 14 14.43 -0.86 2.90
C CYS A 14 15.36 -0.89 1.68
N THR A 15 14.98 -1.60 0.62
CA THR A 15 15.74 -1.63 -0.65
C THR A 15 15.34 -0.54 -1.64
N GLY A 16 14.33 0.28 -1.32
CA GLY A 16 13.83 1.32 -2.23
C GLY A 16 12.96 0.82 -3.36
N CYS A 17 12.51 -0.44 -3.34
CA CYS A 17 11.76 -1.06 -4.44
C CYS A 17 10.40 -0.42 -4.79
N GLY A 18 9.89 0.51 -3.96
CA GLY A 18 8.68 1.29 -4.26
C GLY A 18 7.35 0.56 -4.12
N LYS A 19 7.32 -0.75 -3.87
CA LYS A 19 6.08 -1.55 -3.76
C LYS A 19 5.08 -1.06 -2.70
N CYS A 20 5.55 -0.32 -1.69
CA CYS A 20 4.71 0.25 -0.63
C CYS A 20 4.05 1.59 -0.99
N VAL A 21 4.40 2.20 -2.14
CA VAL A 21 3.90 3.52 -2.52
C VAL A 21 2.47 3.46 -3.04
N SER A 22 2.20 2.65 -4.07
CA SER A 22 0.86 2.51 -4.66
C SER A 22 -0.21 2.05 -3.66
N PRO A 23 0.06 1.08 -2.76
CA PRO A 23 -0.92 0.66 -1.74
C PRO A 23 -1.25 1.72 -0.68
N CYS A 24 -0.52 2.84 -0.62
CA CYS A 24 -0.85 3.95 0.26
C CYS A 24 -1.87 4.87 -0.43
N ALA A 25 -3.15 4.64 -0.17
CA ALA A 25 -4.26 5.40 -0.75
C ALA A 25 -4.13 6.92 -0.53
N GLU A 26 -3.56 7.31 0.61
CA GLU A 26 -3.39 8.70 1.04
C GLU A 26 -2.12 9.37 0.48
N GLY A 27 -1.28 8.63 -0.26
CA GLY A 27 -0.04 9.18 -0.85
C GLY A 27 1.02 9.59 0.17
N ALA A 28 0.96 9.06 1.39
CA ALA A 28 1.86 9.42 2.49
C ALA A 28 3.29 8.86 2.35
N ILE A 29 3.51 7.89 1.46
CA ILE A 29 4.81 7.23 1.27
C ILE A 29 5.37 7.58 -0.11
N GLN A 30 6.66 7.95 -0.17
CA GLN A 30 7.39 8.13 -1.43
C GLN A 30 8.80 7.55 -1.32
N VAL A 31 9.41 7.22 -2.46
CA VAL A 31 10.83 6.84 -2.50
C VAL A 31 11.67 8.10 -2.69
N ILE A 32 12.51 8.41 -1.71
CA ILE A 32 13.41 9.56 -1.70
C ILE A 32 14.82 9.04 -1.44
N ASN A 33 15.77 9.41 -2.30
CA ASN A 33 17.18 8.97 -2.20
C ASN A 33 17.32 7.43 -2.11
N GLY A 34 16.51 6.70 -2.88
CA GLY A 34 16.54 5.24 -2.90
C GLY A 34 15.93 4.54 -1.68
N LYS A 35 15.22 5.25 -0.80
CA LYS A 35 14.53 4.68 0.37
C LYS A 35 13.09 5.16 0.44
N ALA A 36 12.17 4.28 0.85
CA ALA A 36 10.80 4.67 1.14
C ALA A 36 10.77 5.53 2.42
N LYS A 37 10.02 6.63 2.40
CA LYS A 37 9.82 7.52 3.56
C LYS A 37 8.35 7.90 3.68
N VAL A 38 7.89 8.06 4.93
CA VAL A 38 6.63 8.74 5.22
C VAL A 38 6.89 10.24 5.05
N VAL A 39 6.44 10.81 3.94
CA VAL A 39 6.76 12.20 3.56
C VAL A 39 5.95 13.23 4.33
N SER A 40 4.81 12.81 4.88
CA SER A 40 3.97 13.64 5.72
C SER A 40 3.19 12.78 6.71
N GLU A 41 3.39 13.02 7.99
CA GLU A 41 2.73 12.26 9.05
C GLU A 41 1.22 12.54 9.08
N GLU A 42 0.79 13.76 8.75
CA GLU A 42 -0.64 14.12 8.66
C GLU A 42 -1.37 13.45 7.49
N LEU A 43 -0.64 12.91 6.50
CA LEU A 43 -1.22 12.10 5.42
C LEU A 43 -1.29 10.60 5.79
N CYS A 44 -0.45 10.13 6.71
CA CYS A 44 -0.48 8.72 7.11
C CYS A 44 -1.65 8.51 8.07
N ASP A 45 -2.64 7.72 7.67
CA ASP A 45 -3.79 7.35 8.50
C ASP A 45 -3.46 6.27 9.56
N GLY A 46 -2.34 5.54 9.38
CA GLY A 46 -1.90 4.46 10.25
C GLY A 46 -2.55 3.10 9.94
N MET A 47 -3.22 2.94 8.80
CA MET A 47 -3.98 1.72 8.48
C MET A 47 -3.10 0.51 8.13
N GLY A 48 -1.90 0.74 7.57
CA GLY A 48 -0.88 -0.30 7.42
C GLY A 48 -0.96 -1.20 6.19
N PHE A 49 -1.73 -0.85 5.15
CA PHE A 49 -1.77 -1.61 3.89
C PHE A 49 -0.38 -1.82 3.25
N CYS A 50 0.54 -0.89 3.48
CA CYS A 50 1.93 -0.98 3.01
C CYS A 50 2.77 -2.09 3.69
N ILE A 51 2.34 -2.61 4.84
CA ILE A 51 3.11 -3.62 5.59
C ILE A 51 3.18 -4.93 4.82
N GLY A 52 2.04 -5.46 4.38
CA GLY A 52 1.94 -6.77 3.73
C GLY A 52 2.58 -6.83 2.35
N VAL A 53 2.82 -5.68 1.71
CA VAL A 53 3.42 -5.59 0.37
C VAL A 53 4.94 -5.44 0.40
N CYS A 54 5.53 -5.14 1.55
CA CYS A 54 6.98 -4.96 1.67
C CYS A 54 7.69 -6.32 1.67
N PRO A 55 8.48 -6.67 0.63
CA PRO A 55 9.15 -7.96 0.56
C PRO A 55 10.25 -8.12 1.62
N GLU A 56 10.80 -7.01 2.10
CA GLU A 56 11.90 -7.00 3.09
C GLU A 56 11.42 -6.98 4.54
N GLY A 57 10.11 -6.87 4.77
CA GLY A 57 9.56 -6.68 6.12
C GLY A 57 10.08 -5.40 6.80
N ALA A 58 10.36 -4.36 6.02
CA ALA A 58 10.93 -3.10 6.49
C ALA A 58 9.90 -2.13 7.10
N ILE A 59 8.61 -2.48 7.08
CA ILE A 59 7.52 -1.57 7.46
C ILE A 59 6.76 -2.14 8.66
N THR A 60 6.59 -1.32 9.69
CA THR A 60 5.82 -1.66 10.89
C THR A 60 4.87 -0.52 11.26
N ILE A 61 4.00 -0.75 12.25
CA ILE A 61 3.23 0.32 12.90
C ILE A 61 3.77 0.50 14.31
N GLU A 62 3.94 1.76 14.71
CA GLU A 62 4.25 2.14 16.09
C GLU A 62 3.21 3.13 16.62
N GLU A 63 3.05 3.15 17.94
CA GLU A 63 2.26 4.17 18.62
C GLU A 63 3.20 5.30 19.08
N ARG A 64 2.96 6.53 18.63
CA ARG A 64 3.72 7.71 19.12
C ARG A 64 2.90 8.99 19.07
N HIS A 65 3.42 10.03 19.71
CA HIS A 65 2.87 11.39 19.57
C HIS A 65 3.27 11.97 18.21
N THR A 66 2.28 12.41 17.44
CA THR A 66 2.44 12.98 16.09
C THR A 66 1.34 14.00 15.81
N VAL A 67 1.34 14.61 14.62
CA VAL A 67 0.24 15.43 14.12
C VAL A 67 -1.01 14.56 13.87
N GLU A 68 -2.17 15.18 13.97
CA GLU A 68 -3.44 14.53 13.66
C GLU A 68 -3.52 14.20 12.16
N PHE A 69 -4.19 13.09 11.82
CA PHE A 69 -4.45 12.75 10.43
C PHE A 69 -5.38 13.81 9.82
N ASN A 70 -5.00 14.35 8.66
CA ASN A 70 -5.75 15.37 7.96
C ASN A 70 -6.36 14.77 6.69
N ARG A 71 -7.64 14.39 6.80
CA ARG A 71 -8.39 13.80 5.69
C ARG A 71 -8.50 14.72 4.48
N GLU A 72 -8.74 16.00 4.68
CA GLU A 72 -8.88 16.97 3.58
C GLU A 72 -7.59 17.07 2.76
N LYS A 73 -6.43 17.10 3.44
CA LYS A 73 -5.12 17.09 2.77
C LYS A 73 -4.85 15.78 2.05
N ALA A 74 -5.22 14.66 2.65
CA ALA A 74 -5.05 13.33 2.06
C ALA A 74 -5.88 13.17 0.78
N GLU A 75 -7.14 13.62 0.79
CA GLU A 75 -8.02 13.63 -0.38
C GLU A 75 -7.53 14.59 -1.48
N ALA A 76 -6.86 15.70 -1.11
CA ALA A 76 -6.27 16.65 -2.05
C ALA A 76 -4.92 16.18 -2.65
N GLN A 77 -4.28 15.18 -2.05
CA GLN A 77 -2.98 14.70 -2.51
C GLN A 77 -3.13 13.95 -3.85
N PRO A 78 -2.28 14.22 -4.87
CA PRO A 78 -2.29 13.45 -6.10
C PRO A 78 -1.99 11.97 -5.80
N ARG A 79 -2.92 11.09 -6.16
CA ARG A 79 -2.72 9.65 -6.01
C ARG A 79 -1.78 9.16 -7.10
N GLN A 80 -0.75 8.40 -6.72
CA GLN A 80 0.03 7.66 -7.70
C GLN A 80 -0.81 6.50 -8.23
N THR A 81 -1.26 6.61 -9.47
CA THR A 81 -2.07 5.59 -10.15
C THR A 81 -1.18 4.53 -10.84
N ASP A 82 0.04 4.29 -10.36
CA ASP A 82 0.86 3.23 -10.93
C ASP A 82 0.26 1.87 -10.54
N VAL A 83 -0.59 1.35 -11.45
CA VAL A 83 -1.40 0.15 -11.29
C VAL A 83 -0.51 -1.09 -11.47
N SER A 84 0.44 -1.27 -10.54
CA SER A 84 1.24 -2.50 -10.44
C SER A 84 0.36 -3.71 -10.10
N ILE A 85 -0.81 -3.45 -9.50
CA ILE A 85 -1.79 -4.46 -9.11
C ILE A 85 -2.73 -4.73 -10.27
N ARG A 86 -2.61 -5.91 -10.89
CA ARG A 86 -3.46 -6.32 -12.01
C ARG A 86 -3.99 -7.73 -11.82
N CYS A 87 -5.23 -7.94 -12.28
CA CYS A 87 -5.81 -9.28 -12.33
C CYS A 87 -4.92 -10.20 -13.18
N PHE A 88 -4.44 -11.30 -12.61
CA PHE A 88 -3.59 -12.25 -13.34
C PHE A 88 -4.33 -12.93 -14.50
N SER A 89 -5.66 -12.99 -14.45
CA SER A 89 -6.50 -13.62 -15.46
C SER A 89 -6.86 -12.69 -16.62
N CYS A 90 -7.28 -11.44 -16.35
CA CYS A 90 -7.76 -10.52 -17.38
C CYS A 90 -6.96 -9.22 -17.53
N GLY A 91 -5.94 -8.98 -16.70
CA GLY A 91 -5.09 -7.79 -16.76
C GLY A 91 -5.72 -6.49 -16.24
N ALA A 92 -7.00 -6.52 -15.84
CA ALA A 92 -7.69 -5.36 -15.28
C ALA A 92 -6.99 -4.82 -14.02
N GLY A 93 -6.87 -3.50 -13.94
CA GLY A 93 -6.30 -2.77 -12.80
C GLY A 93 -7.34 -2.40 -11.74
N GLU A 94 -6.86 -1.86 -10.62
CA GLU A 94 -7.69 -1.45 -9.48
C GLU A 94 -8.58 -0.24 -9.79
N ASP A 95 -8.25 0.50 -10.84
CA ASP A 95 -9.00 1.64 -11.38
C ASP A 95 -10.33 1.22 -12.03
N THR A 96 -10.39 -0.01 -12.55
CA THR A 96 -11.56 -0.51 -13.29
C THR A 96 -12.30 -1.63 -12.56
N HIS A 97 -11.61 -2.37 -11.68
CA HIS A 97 -12.18 -3.54 -11.01
C HIS A 97 -11.72 -3.61 -9.55
N TYR A 98 -12.59 -4.12 -8.69
CA TYR A 98 -12.18 -4.56 -7.36
C TYR A 98 -11.27 -5.78 -7.49
N LEU A 99 -10.04 -5.63 -7.02
CA LEU A 99 -9.03 -6.67 -6.97
C LEU A 99 -8.92 -7.20 -5.55
N MET A 100 -8.70 -8.51 -5.42
CA MET A 100 -8.40 -9.14 -4.15
C MET A 100 -7.10 -9.94 -4.24
N PRO A 101 -6.31 -9.97 -3.15
CA PRO A 101 -5.13 -10.81 -3.08
C PRO A 101 -5.58 -12.28 -2.99
N LEU A 102 -4.95 -13.14 -3.76
CA LEU A 102 -5.18 -14.59 -3.77
C LEU A 102 -3.82 -15.30 -3.64
N ARG A 103 -3.77 -16.39 -2.89
CA ARG A 103 -2.59 -17.27 -2.84
C ARG A 103 -2.94 -18.64 -3.39
N HIS A 104 -2.20 -19.10 -4.39
CA HIS A 104 -2.39 -20.42 -4.99
C HIS A 104 -1.04 -20.99 -5.42
N LYS A 105 -0.77 -22.26 -5.12
CA LYS A 105 0.50 -22.94 -5.45
C LYS A 105 1.77 -22.16 -5.04
N MET A 106 1.73 -21.54 -3.86
CA MET A 106 2.80 -20.68 -3.32
C MET A 106 3.06 -19.38 -4.09
N GLU A 107 2.20 -19.02 -5.04
CA GLU A 107 2.23 -17.72 -5.72
C GLU A 107 1.24 -16.76 -5.05
N SER A 108 1.68 -15.51 -4.88
CA SER A 108 0.81 -14.40 -4.47
C SER A 108 0.34 -13.68 -5.73
N LEU A 109 -0.96 -13.80 -6.01
CA LEU A 109 -1.63 -13.28 -7.20
C LEU A 109 -2.65 -12.21 -6.81
N TRP A 110 -3.08 -11.44 -7.80
CA TRP A 110 -4.25 -10.56 -7.69
C TRP A 110 -5.30 -11.03 -8.68
N VAL A 111 -6.56 -11.15 -8.24
CA VAL A 111 -7.68 -11.51 -9.11
C VAL A 111 -8.81 -10.51 -8.95
N CYS A 112 -9.46 -10.13 -10.03
CA CYS A 112 -10.64 -9.27 -9.94
C CYS A 112 -11.87 -10.08 -9.53
N THR A 113 -12.80 -9.42 -8.84
CA THR A 113 -14.07 -10.02 -8.41
C THR A 113 -14.89 -10.61 -9.55
N ARG A 114 -14.66 -10.21 -10.80
CA ARG A 114 -15.31 -10.76 -12.00
C ARG A 114 -14.67 -12.06 -12.51
N CYS A 115 -13.35 -12.21 -12.39
CA CYS A 115 -12.63 -13.42 -12.79
C CYS A 115 -12.61 -14.47 -11.68
N LEU A 116 -12.78 -14.07 -10.42
CA LEU A 116 -12.77 -14.98 -9.27
C LEU A 116 -13.71 -16.18 -9.41
N PRO A 117 -14.98 -16.04 -9.87
CA PRO A 117 -15.89 -17.19 -10.00
C PRO A 117 -15.35 -18.31 -10.90
N GLN A 118 -14.63 -17.97 -11.98
CA GLN A 118 -14.01 -18.93 -12.90
C GLN A 118 -12.91 -19.76 -12.22
N LEU A 119 -12.24 -19.18 -11.21
CA LEU A 119 -11.19 -19.90 -10.46
C LEU A 119 -11.76 -20.82 -9.38
N ILE A 120 -12.98 -20.54 -8.90
CA ILE A 120 -13.65 -21.33 -7.86
C ILE A 120 -14.40 -22.51 -8.48
N HIS A 121 -15.06 -22.29 -9.61
CA HIS A 121 -15.97 -23.27 -10.21
C HIS A 121 -15.39 -24.04 -11.40
N GLY A 122 -14.26 -23.60 -11.96
CA GLY A 122 -13.74 -24.08 -13.24
C GLY A 122 -14.47 -23.48 -14.42
#